data_AF-A0A845SHL5-F1
#
_entry.id   AF-A0A845SHL5-F1
#
_cell.length_a   1.000
_cell.length_b   1.000
_cell.length_c   1.000
_cell.angle_alpha   90.00
_cell.angle_beta   90.00
_cell.angle_gamma   90.00
#
_symmetry.space_group_name_H-M   'P 1'
#
loop_
_entity.id
_entity.type
_entity.pdbx_description
1 polymer ?
#
loop_
_entity_poly.entity_id
_entity_poly.type
_entity_poly.pdbx_seq_one_letter_code
_entity_poly.pdbx_strand_id
1 'polypeptide(L)'
;MSKLLFESDRQKFIRLSHDAEGYHRRAVLFAEQAQSPGLVFNVASIAVECYLIALCAWYGSMPFNHNYASLMDTAEEVIPFAPELSRRIRALDEIFGICSLENYHHGTPTQADSVGIIAICRELSEILTALGAQGSQAQ
;
A
#
# COMPACT_ATOMS: atom_id res chain seq x y z
N MET A 1 3.01 29.03 -21.72
CA MET A 1 2.86 28.41 -20.38
C MET A 1 2.99 26.91 -20.55
N SER A 2 4.15 26.32 -20.24
CA SER A 2 4.27 24.87 -20.25
C SER A 2 3.42 24.32 -19.11
N LYS A 3 2.44 23.48 -19.44
CA LYS A 3 1.82 22.59 -18.46
C LYS A 3 2.97 21.79 -17.85
N LEU A 4 3.21 21.92 -16.55
CA LEU A 4 4.20 21.10 -15.86
C LEU A 4 3.87 19.63 -16.15
N LEU A 5 4.84 18.93 -16.72
CA LEU A 5 4.78 17.50 -17.07
C LEU A 5 4.72 16.57 -15.84
N PHE A 6 4.71 17.14 -14.63
CA PHE A 6 4.90 16.40 -13.38
C PHE A 6 3.77 16.70 -12.40
N GLU A 7 3.20 15.62 -11.86
CA GLU A 7 2.25 15.64 -10.75
C GLU A 7 2.96 16.11 -9.47
N SER A 8 2.36 17.05 -8.72
CA SER A 8 2.87 17.44 -7.40
C SER A 8 2.61 16.36 -6.37
N ASP A 9 3.39 16.34 -5.28
CA ASP A 9 3.19 15.33 -4.24
C ASP A 9 1.81 15.39 -3.58
N ARG A 10 1.21 16.59 -3.48
CA ARG A 10 -0.18 16.73 -3.05
C ARG A 10 -1.17 16.11 -4.03
N GLN A 11 -0.98 16.30 -5.34
CA GLN A 11 -1.85 15.67 -6.35
C GLN A 11 -1.70 14.14 -6.32
N LYS A 12 -0.47 13.66 -6.19
CA LYS A 12 -0.11 12.24 -6.07
C LYS A 12 -0.76 11.61 -4.83
N PHE A 13 -0.64 12.27 -3.68
CA PHE A 13 -1.30 11.86 -2.44
C PHE A 13 -2.81 11.70 -2.63
N ILE A 14 -3.49 12.72 -3.17
CA ILE A 14 -4.95 12.69 -3.37
C ILE A 14 -5.35 11.52 -4.28
N ARG A 15 -4.68 11.39 -5.42
CA ARG A 15 -4.98 10.34 -6.40
C ARG A 15 -4.75 8.95 -5.81
N LEU A 16 -3.61 8.71 -5.21
CA LEU A 16 -3.26 7.39 -4.66
C LEU A 16 -4.06 7.03 -3.42
N SER A 17 -4.47 8.02 -2.60
CA SER A 17 -5.42 7.78 -1.50
C SER A 17 -6.75 7.24 -2.04
N HIS A 18 -7.28 7.89 -3.08
CA HIS A 18 -8.52 7.45 -3.74
C HIS A 18 -8.37 6.08 -4.41
N ASP A 19 -7.26 5.85 -5.13
CA ASP A 19 -6.98 4.55 -5.77
C ASP A 19 -6.87 3.44 -4.71
N ALA A 20 -6.15 3.69 -3.60
CA ALA A 20 -6.00 2.76 -2.49
C ALA A 20 -7.36 2.37 -1.88
N GLU A 21 -8.24 3.34 -1.63
CA GLU A 21 -9.59 3.10 -1.14
C GLU A 21 -10.43 2.27 -2.12
N GLY A 22 -10.33 2.58 -3.42
CA GLY A 22 -11.02 1.86 -4.48
C GLY A 22 -10.61 0.38 -4.56
N TYR A 23 -9.31 0.12 -4.59
CA TYR A 23 -8.77 -1.25 -4.61
C TYR A 23 -9.04 -2.00 -3.30
N HIS A 24 -8.91 -1.33 -2.15
CA HIS A 24 -9.22 -1.94 -0.85
C HIS A 24 -10.69 -2.37 -0.80
N ARG A 25 -11.63 -1.49 -1.16
CA ARG A 25 -13.06 -1.84 -1.22
C ARG A 25 -13.31 -2.99 -2.19
N ARG A 26 -12.65 -3.00 -3.34
CA ARG A 26 -12.79 -4.08 -4.33
C ARG A 26 -12.28 -5.43 -3.79
N ALA A 27 -11.18 -5.44 -3.06
CA ALA A 27 -10.65 -6.65 -2.43
C ALA A 27 -11.62 -7.21 -1.38
N VAL A 28 -12.22 -6.35 -0.55
CA VAL A 28 -13.24 -6.75 0.43
C VAL A 28 -14.47 -7.36 -0.27
N LEU A 29 -14.98 -6.71 -1.32
CA LEU A 29 -16.10 -7.25 -2.10
C LEU A 29 -15.78 -8.60 -2.74
N PHE A 30 -14.54 -8.79 -3.23
CA PHE A 30 -14.12 -10.09 -3.77
C PHE A 30 -14.04 -11.17 -2.70
N ALA A 31 -13.61 -10.85 -1.49
CA ALA A 31 -13.64 -11.78 -0.36
C ALA A 31 -15.08 -12.17 0.01
N GLU A 32 -16.00 -11.20 0.07
CA GLU A 32 -17.43 -11.44 0.33
C GLU A 32 -18.10 -12.30 -0.75
N GLN A 33 -17.67 -12.15 -2.00
CA GLN A 33 -18.13 -12.93 -3.15
C GLN A 33 -17.44 -14.31 -3.27
N ALA A 34 -16.66 -14.72 -2.27
CA ALA A 34 -15.90 -15.97 -2.26
C ALA A 34 -15.04 -16.18 -3.52
N GLN A 35 -14.47 -15.09 -4.05
CA GLN A 35 -13.50 -15.17 -5.15
C GLN A 35 -12.21 -15.86 -4.68
N SER A 36 -11.36 -16.25 -5.65
CA SER A 36 -10.12 -16.96 -5.32
C SER A 36 -9.22 -16.13 -4.38
N PRO A 37 -8.53 -16.78 -3.41
CA PRO A 37 -7.65 -16.07 -2.49
C PRO A 37 -6.56 -15.26 -3.22
N GLY A 38 -6.04 -15.77 -4.33
CA GLY A 38 -5.07 -15.07 -5.17
C GLY A 38 -5.62 -13.78 -5.78
N LEU A 39 -6.88 -13.75 -6.24
CA LEU A 39 -7.49 -12.52 -6.76
C LEU A 39 -7.67 -11.48 -5.66
N VAL A 40 -8.19 -11.90 -4.50
CA VAL A 40 -8.36 -11.03 -3.33
C VAL A 40 -7.02 -10.47 -2.90
N PHE A 41 -6.01 -11.33 -2.78
CA PHE A 41 -4.66 -10.94 -2.38
C PHE A 41 -4.06 -9.93 -3.34
N ASN A 42 -4.03 -10.23 -4.65
CA ASN A 42 -3.42 -9.35 -5.64
C ASN A 42 -4.07 -7.96 -5.69
N VAL A 43 -5.40 -7.87 -5.57
CA VAL A 43 -6.11 -6.59 -5.58
C VAL A 43 -5.85 -5.80 -4.29
N ALA A 44 -5.79 -6.50 -3.14
CA ALA A 44 -5.41 -5.87 -1.88
C ALA A 44 -3.95 -5.39 -1.90
N SER A 45 -3.04 -6.14 -2.52
CA SER A 45 -1.63 -5.75 -2.69
C SER A 45 -1.46 -4.43 -3.42
N ILE A 46 -2.25 -4.18 -4.47
CA ILE A 46 -2.27 -2.89 -5.17
C ILE A 46 -2.75 -1.79 -4.22
N ALA A 47 -3.79 -2.06 -3.40
CA ALA A 47 -4.23 -1.08 -2.41
C ALA A 47 -3.13 -0.75 -1.39
N VAL A 48 -2.41 -1.76 -0.86
CA VAL A 48 -1.27 -1.57 0.06
C VAL A 48 -0.20 -0.69 -0.59
N GLU A 49 0.19 -0.98 -1.84
CA GLU A 49 1.16 -0.16 -2.57
C GLU A 49 0.68 1.29 -2.71
N CYS A 50 -0.57 1.51 -3.13
CA CYS A 50 -1.14 2.86 -3.24
C CYS A 50 -1.16 3.59 -1.89
N TYR A 51 -1.51 2.92 -0.79
CA TYR A 51 -1.46 3.52 0.55
C TYR A 51 -0.03 3.96 0.90
N LEU A 52 0.96 3.10 0.72
CA LEU A 52 2.35 3.41 1.09
C LEU A 52 2.93 4.55 0.23
N ILE A 53 2.65 4.56 -1.08
CA ILE A 53 3.08 5.66 -1.94
C ILE A 53 2.36 6.96 -1.56
N ALA A 54 1.07 6.91 -1.20
CA ALA A 54 0.36 8.08 -0.70
C ALA A 54 1.03 8.63 0.58
N LEU A 55 1.38 7.76 1.54
CA LEU A 55 2.09 8.17 2.75
C LEU A 55 3.45 8.82 2.42
N CYS A 56 4.23 8.21 1.52
CA CYS A 56 5.49 8.76 1.03
C CYS A 56 5.29 10.16 0.41
N ALA A 57 4.27 10.31 -0.45
CA ALA A 57 3.92 11.57 -1.09
C ALA A 57 3.48 12.64 -0.08
N TRP A 58 2.75 12.28 0.98
CA TRP A 58 2.33 13.22 2.02
C TRP A 58 3.52 13.93 2.68
N TYR A 59 4.62 13.20 2.90
CA TYR A 59 5.84 13.73 3.51
C TYR A 59 6.88 14.23 2.49
N GLY A 60 6.59 14.14 1.19
CA GLY A 60 7.52 14.57 0.13
C GLY A 60 8.78 13.72 0.02
N SER A 61 8.76 12.47 0.51
CA SER A 61 9.88 11.52 0.41
C SER A 61 9.41 10.31 -0.39
N MET A 62 10.04 10.06 -1.55
CA MET A 62 9.65 8.99 -2.47
C MET A 62 10.81 8.00 -2.67
N PRO A 63 10.58 6.69 -2.53
CA PRO A 63 11.62 5.71 -2.81
C PRO A 63 11.90 5.61 -4.31
N PHE A 64 13.09 5.10 -4.67
CA PHE A 64 13.45 4.79 -6.06
C PHE A 64 12.80 3.50 -6.58
N ASN A 65 12.33 2.63 -5.69
CA ASN A 65 11.70 1.35 -6.00
C ASN A 65 10.40 1.20 -5.20
N HIS A 66 9.40 0.54 -5.77
CA HIS A 66 8.08 0.35 -5.18
C HIS A 66 7.83 -1.09 -4.70
N ASN A 67 8.89 -1.84 -4.39
CA ASN A 67 8.71 -3.04 -3.57
C ASN A 67 8.37 -2.66 -2.12
N TYR A 68 7.78 -3.58 -1.37
CA TYR A 68 7.24 -3.26 -0.05
C TYR A 68 8.35 -2.89 0.95
N ALA A 69 9.51 -3.52 0.88
CA ALA A 69 10.65 -3.16 1.71
C ALA A 69 11.10 -1.70 1.48
N SER A 70 11.25 -1.27 0.22
CA SER A 70 11.69 0.10 -0.09
C SER A 70 10.64 1.13 0.30
N LEU A 71 9.36 0.83 0.07
CA LEU A 71 8.24 1.68 0.50
C LEU A 71 8.19 1.82 2.02
N MET A 72 8.39 0.72 2.75
CA MET A 72 8.43 0.73 4.21
C MET A 72 9.63 1.48 4.76
N ASP A 73 10.82 1.30 4.17
CA ASP A 73 12.03 2.04 4.58
C ASP A 73 11.78 3.54 4.52
N THR A 74 11.24 4.05 3.41
CA THR A 74 10.91 5.48 3.28
C THR A 74 9.77 5.92 4.20
N ALA A 75 8.71 5.12 4.35
CA ALA A 75 7.57 5.50 5.19
C ALA A 75 7.94 5.53 6.69
N GLU A 76 8.83 4.65 7.15
CA GLU A 76 9.28 4.58 8.56
C GLU A 76 10.19 5.75 8.96
N GLU A 77 10.81 6.46 8.02
CA GLU A 77 11.58 7.68 8.31
C GLU A 77 10.69 8.81 8.85
N VAL A 78 9.40 8.79 8.50
CA VAL A 78 8.47 9.91 8.71
C VAL A 78 7.24 9.54 9.53
N ILE A 79 6.91 8.25 9.65
CA ILE A 79 5.79 7.74 10.44
C ILE A 79 6.27 6.56 11.32
N PRO A 80 5.94 6.55 12.62
CA PRO A 80 6.14 5.36 13.44
C PRO A 80 5.09 4.29 13.10
N PHE A 81 5.52 3.17 12.51
CA PHE A 81 4.67 2.00 12.31
C PHE A 81 4.71 1.07 13.53
N ALA A 82 3.59 0.37 13.79
CA ALA A 82 3.62 -0.76 14.71
C ALA A 82 4.61 -1.83 14.16
N PRO A 83 5.54 -2.36 14.97
CA PRO A 83 6.55 -3.31 14.48
C PRO A 83 5.96 -4.53 13.77
N GLU A 84 4.80 -4.98 14.22
CA GLU A 84 4.08 -6.11 13.63
C GLU A 84 3.51 -5.79 12.25
N LEU A 85 2.97 -4.58 12.06
CA LEU A 85 2.45 -4.13 10.76
C LEU A 85 3.60 -4.01 9.75
N SER A 86 4.72 -3.40 10.16
CA SER A 86 5.92 -3.27 9.33
C SER A 86 6.43 -4.64 8.86
N ARG A 87 6.59 -5.57 9.80
CA ARG A 87 7.01 -6.95 9.52
C ARG A 87 6.09 -7.64 8.51
N ARG A 88 4.77 -7.51 8.69
CA ARG A 88 3.76 -8.11 7.79
C ARG A 88 3.79 -7.50 6.38
N ILE A 89 3.97 -6.20 6.25
CA ILE A 89 4.08 -5.53 4.95
C ILE A 89 5.35 -5.97 4.22
N ARG A 90 6.49 -5.99 4.90
CA ARG A 90 7.78 -6.41 4.30
C ARG A 90 7.75 -7.87 3.84
N ALA A 91 7.06 -8.74 4.57
CA ALA A 91 6.88 -10.14 4.18
C ALA A 91 6.09 -10.33 2.86
N LEU A 92 5.36 -9.33 2.38
CA LEU A 92 4.65 -9.42 1.10
C LEU A 92 5.62 -9.57 -0.09
N ASP A 93 6.83 -9.00 -0.01
CA ASP A 93 7.85 -9.16 -1.06
C ASP A 93 8.22 -10.64 -1.27
N GLU A 94 8.23 -11.44 -0.20
CA GLU A 94 8.53 -12.88 -0.25
C GLU A 94 7.42 -13.68 -0.95
N ILE A 95 6.15 -13.31 -0.74
CA ILE A 95 5.00 -13.99 -1.37
C ILE A 95 5.00 -13.75 -2.88
N PHE A 96 5.34 -12.54 -3.30
CA PHE A 96 5.43 -12.22 -4.72
C PHE A 96 6.65 -12.85 -5.37
N GLY A 97 7.81 -12.84 -4.70
CA GLY A 97 9.05 -13.48 -5.13
C GLY A 97 9.49 -13.16 -6.56
N ILE A 98 9.00 -12.05 -7.14
CA ILE A 98 9.26 -11.61 -8.51
C ILE A 98 10.52 -10.75 -8.65
N CYS A 99 11.08 -10.27 -7.54
CA CYS A 99 12.20 -9.34 -7.53
C CYS A 99 13.59 -10.00 -7.66
N SER A 100 13.66 -11.34 -7.78
CA SER A 100 14.91 -12.08 -7.99
C SER A 100 14.84 -12.91 -9.26
N LEU A 101 15.82 -12.72 -10.16
CA LEU A 101 15.98 -13.56 -11.36
C LEU A 101 16.45 -14.97 -11.01
N GLU A 102 17.22 -15.12 -9.92
CA GLU A 102 17.81 -16.39 -9.49
C GLU A 102 16.86 -17.19 -8.60
N ASN A 103 16.01 -16.50 -7.82
CA ASN A 103 15.05 -17.11 -6.89
C ASN A 103 13.61 -16.74 -7.24
N TYR A 104 13.26 -16.72 -8.53
CA TYR A 104 11.90 -16.44 -8.98
C TYR A 104 10.94 -17.48 -8.40
N HIS A 105 10.04 -17.04 -7.52
CA HIS A 105 8.94 -17.84 -7.01
C HIS A 105 7.69 -16.98 -7.02
N HIS A 106 6.65 -17.42 -7.73
CA HIS A 106 5.33 -16.82 -7.57
C HIS A 106 4.50 -17.70 -6.64
N GLY A 107 4.38 -17.30 -5.36
CA GLY A 107 3.55 -18.01 -4.39
C GLY A 107 2.10 -18.07 -4.87
N THR A 108 1.36 -19.12 -4.51
CA THR A 108 -0.11 -19.10 -4.64
C THR A 108 -0.68 -18.63 -3.33
N PRO A 109 -1.24 -17.40 -3.24
CA PRO A 109 -1.78 -16.90 -1.98
C PRO A 109 -2.85 -17.84 -1.42
N THR A 110 -2.74 -18.13 -0.12
CA THR A 110 -3.70 -18.93 0.63
C THR A 110 -4.87 -18.06 1.11
N GLN A 111 -5.90 -18.70 1.65
CA GLN A 111 -6.99 -17.99 2.32
C GLN A 111 -6.51 -17.17 3.52
N ALA A 112 -5.45 -17.62 4.21
CA ALA A 112 -4.89 -16.86 5.33
C ALA A 112 -4.19 -15.59 4.82
N ASP A 113 -3.49 -15.66 3.69
CA ASP A 113 -2.82 -14.52 3.08
C ASP A 113 -3.83 -13.46 2.62
N SER A 114 -4.95 -13.89 2.02
CA SER A 114 -6.01 -12.97 1.57
C SER A 114 -6.68 -12.24 2.73
N VAL A 115 -6.92 -12.91 3.85
CA VAL A 115 -7.42 -12.28 5.09
C VAL A 115 -6.37 -11.35 5.69
N GLY A 116 -5.12 -11.80 5.75
CA GLY A 116 -4.00 -11.06 6.33
C GLY A 116 -3.75 -9.73 5.62
N ILE A 117 -3.84 -9.70 4.29
CA ILE A 117 -3.60 -8.49 3.52
C ILE A 117 -4.77 -7.50 3.55
N ILE A 118 -6.02 -7.97 3.66
CA ILE A 118 -7.16 -7.07 3.92
C ILE A 118 -6.98 -6.37 5.27
N ALA A 119 -6.48 -7.08 6.29
CA ALA A 119 -6.18 -6.47 7.58
C ALA A 119 -5.07 -5.40 7.45
N ILE A 120 -4.02 -5.64 6.65
CA ILE A 120 -2.99 -4.62 6.35
C ILE A 120 -3.63 -3.38 5.70
N CYS A 121 -4.48 -3.56 4.68
CA CYS A 121 -5.18 -2.45 4.03
C CYS A 121 -6.00 -1.61 5.01
N ARG A 122 -6.66 -2.27 5.98
CA ARG A 122 -7.41 -1.58 7.02
C ARG A 122 -6.52 -0.74 7.93
N GLU A 123 -5.44 -1.31 8.44
CA GLU A 123 -4.51 -0.59 9.32
C GLU A 123 -3.87 0.62 8.60
N LEU A 124 -3.49 0.47 7.32
CA LEU A 124 -2.98 1.58 6.51
C LEU A 124 -4.02 2.66 6.24
N SER A 125 -5.28 2.28 6.00
CA SER A 125 -6.39 3.21 5.84
C SER A 125 -6.64 4.03 7.11
N GLU A 126 -6.54 3.40 8.28
CA GLU A 126 -6.66 4.06 9.57
C GLU A 126 -5.54 5.10 9.80
N ILE A 127 -4.28 4.75 9.46
CA ILE A 127 -3.14 5.69 9.48
C ILE A 127 -3.38 6.87 8.55
N LEU A 128 -3.76 6.62 7.29
CA LEU A 128 -3.98 7.67 6.29
C LEU A 128 -5.11 8.63 6.70
N THR A 129 -6.20 8.08 7.25
CA THR A 129 -7.34 8.86 7.76
C THR A 129 -6.92 9.76 8.91
N ALA A 130 -6.09 9.24 9.84
CA ALA A 130 -5.57 10.02 10.95
C ALA A 130 -4.70 11.20 10.47
N LEU A 131 -3.89 11.00 9.42
CA LEU A 131 -3.07 12.07 8.82
C LEU A 131 -3.93 13.15 8.15
N GLY A 132 -4.95 12.75 7.38
CA GLY A 132 -5.89 13.69 6.73
C GLY A 132 -6.64 14.57 7.74
N ALA A 133 -7.00 14.01 8.90
CA ALA A 133 -7.62 14.76 9.99
C ALA A 133 -6.68 15.81 10.60
N GLN A 134 -5.39 15.50 10.73
CA GLN A 134 -4.38 16.43 11.26
C GLN A 134 -4.07 17.58 10.27
N GLY A 135 -3.96 17.28 8.97
CA GLY A 135 -3.72 18.30 7.94
C GLY A 135 -4.86 19.29 7.71
N SER A 136 -6.08 18.96 8.16
CA SER A 136 -7.24 19.87 8.12
C SER A 136 -7.31 20.83 9.31
N GLN A 137 -6.50 20.63 10.35
CA GLN A 137 -6.41 21.54 11.51
C GLN A 137 -5.28 22.58 11.39
N ALA A 138 -4.41 22.43 10.38
CA ALA A 138 -3.27 23.31 10.12
C ALA A 138 -3.52 24.36 9.02
N GLN A 139 -4.79 24.57 8.62
CA GLN A 139 -5.23 25.57 7.64
C GLN A 139 -6.17 26.58 8.28
#